data_AF-A0A8H3DXC2-F1
#
_entry.id   AF-A0A8H3DXC2-F1
#
_cell.length_a   1.000
_cell.length_b   1.000
_cell.length_c   1.000
_cell.angle_alpha   90.00
_cell.angle_beta   90.00
_cell.angle_gamma   90.00
#
_symmetry.space_group_name_H-M   'P 1'
#
loop_
_entity.id
_entity.type
_entity.pdbx_description
1 polymer ?
#
loop_
_entity_poly.entity_id
_entity_poly.type
_entity_poly.pdbx_seq_one_letter_code
_entity_poly.pdbx_strand_id
1 'polypeptide(L)'
;MRTSVLGLCLCLAVAVSANTSSLSSKRQEHTENGTTSCSKPAVRKEWRDLDPTIQQSYISAVKCLATKPARVNSNTGATLYDDFATVHMMLSDRIHFVAQFLPWHRWFVHLYEAALKECGYDGSAIYWDWTRDAGPHVVDSPIFDPVTGFGGTGINITTRSPIATGPFVNFTVMAYADYFGGGKYYDRPHYLERK
;
A
#
# COMPACT_ATOMS: atom_id res chain seq x y z
N MET A 1 44.73 66.63 -30.91
CA MET A 1 45.29 65.78 -29.83
C MET A 1 44.15 64.92 -29.27
N ARG A 2 44.39 63.62 -29.10
CA ARG A 2 43.53 62.57 -28.50
C ARG A 2 42.54 61.87 -29.43
N THR A 3 43.11 60.83 -30.04
CA THR A 3 42.54 59.59 -30.58
C THR A 3 41.60 58.89 -29.60
N SER A 4 40.49 58.33 -30.11
CA SER A 4 39.68 57.33 -29.40
C SER A 4 39.83 56.00 -30.13
N VAL A 5 40.22 54.96 -29.39
CA VAL A 5 40.58 53.63 -29.89
C VAL A 5 39.33 52.76 -29.91
N LEU A 6 38.96 52.23 -31.08
CA LEU A 6 38.01 51.13 -31.21
C LEU A 6 38.64 49.86 -30.61
N GLY A 7 38.08 49.37 -29.52
CA GLY A 7 38.44 48.06 -28.95
C GLY A 7 37.77 46.93 -29.72
N LEU A 8 38.56 46.19 -30.49
CA LEU A 8 38.16 44.96 -31.18
C LEU A 8 38.04 43.83 -30.14
N CYS A 9 36.83 43.38 -29.84
CA CYS A 9 36.62 42.23 -28.94
C CYS A 9 36.77 40.94 -29.76
N LEU A 10 37.95 40.32 -29.69
CA LEU A 10 38.25 39.04 -30.33
C LEU A 10 37.61 37.91 -29.50
N CYS A 11 36.48 37.36 -29.95
CA CYS A 11 35.94 36.13 -29.37
C CYS A 11 36.77 34.93 -29.88
N LEU A 12 37.64 34.38 -29.04
CA LEU A 12 38.24 33.06 -29.31
C LEU A 12 37.14 31.98 -29.21
N ALA A 13 36.79 31.37 -30.34
CA ALA A 13 36.01 30.14 -30.36
C ALA A 13 36.92 28.98 -29.91
N VAL A 14 36.72 28.49 -28.69
CA VAL A 14 37.33 27.23 -28.24
C VAL A 14 36.47 26.09 -28.79
N ALA A 15 36.99 25.38 -29.78
CA ALA A 15 36.39 24.13 -30.24
C ALA A 15 36.57 23.05 -29.17
N VAL A 16 35.48 22.61 -28.55
CA VAL A 16 35.49 21.46 -27.63
C VAL A 16 35.38 20.20 -28.49
N SER A 17 36.47 19.46 -28.61
CA SER A 17 36.49 18.14 -29.26
C SER A 17 35.74 17.14 -28.38
N ALA A 18 34.58 16.66 -28.85
CA ALA A 18 33.88 15.57 -28.20
C ALA A 18 34.62 14.25 -28.45
N ASN A 19 35.34 13.77 -27.44
CA ASN A 19 35.94 12.43 -27.46
C ASN A 19 34.82 11.39 -27.31
N THR A 20 34.42 10.74 -28.40
CA THR A 20 33.51 9.60 -28.36
C THR A 20 34.30 8.35 -27.98
N SER A 21 34.57 8.16 -26.70
CA SER A 21 34.99 6.86 -26.18
C SER A 21 33.76 5.94 -26.14
N SER A 22 33.73 4.99 -27.07
CA SER A 22 32.82 3.85 -27.03
C SER A 22 33.03 3.10 -25.72
N LEU A 23 32.13 3.30 -24.75
CA LEU A 23 32.03 2.46 -23.57
C LEU A 23 31.49 1.10 -24.02
N SER A 24 32.40 0.20 -24.38
CA SER A 24 32.10 -1.21 -24.49
C SER A 24 31.73 -1.72 -23.10
N SER A 25 30.42 -1.77 -22.83
CA SER A 25 29.88 -2.47 -21.67
C SER A 25 30.18 -3.95 -21.85
N LYS A 26 31.30 -4.41 -21.29
CA LYS A 26 31.50 -5.84 -21.04
C LYS A 26 30.35 -6.27 -20.14
N ARG A 27 29.37 -6.98 -20.72
CA ARG A 27 28.41 -7.77 -19.96
C ARG A 27 29.23 -8.65 -19.03
N GLN A 28 29.23 -8.31 -17.75
CA GLN A 28 29.74 -9.21 -16.72
C GLN A 28 28.85 -10.44 -16.81
N GLU A 29 29.43 -11.53 -17.29
CA GLU A 29 28.88 -12.85 -17.13
C GLU A 29 28.87 -13.08 -15.62
N HIS A 30 27.72 -12.81 -15.01
CA HIS A 30 27.47 -13.15 -13.63
C HIS A 30 27.47 -14.67 -13.61
N THR A 31 28.61 -15.27 -13.27
CA THR A 31 28.67 -16.64 -12.82
C THR A 31 27.69 -16.75 -11.66
N GLU A 32 26.57 -17.43 -11.91
CA GLU A 32 25.57 -17.79 -10.91
C GLU A 32 26.26 -18.67 -9.86
N ASN A 33 26.93 -18.03 -8.92
CA ASN A 33 27.38 -18.68 -7.70
C ASN A 33 26.11 -18.92 -6.86
N GLY A 34 25.47 -20.05 -7.14
CA GLY A 34 24.44 -20.69 -6.34
C GLY A 34 23.42 -19.74 -5.75
N THR A 35 22.41 -19.35 -6.53
CA THR A 35 21.16 -18.88 -5.95
C THR A 35 20.69 -19.96 -4.97
N THR A 36 20.69 -19.67 -3.67
CA THR A 36 19.97 -20.48 -2.69
C THR A 36 18.52 -20.50 -3.14
N SER A 37 18.10 -21.60 -3.77
CA SER A 37 16.74 -21.77 -4.22
C SER A 37 15.80 -21.58 -3.03
N CYS A 38 14.68 -20.88 -3.23
CA CYS A 38 13.68 -20.71 -2.19
C CYS A 38 13.04 -22.09 -1.93
N SER A 39 13.57 -22.82 -0.94
CA SER A 39 13.15 -24.20 -0.68
C SER A 39 11.73 -24.31 -0.12
N LYS A 40 11.20 -23.24 0.46
CA LYS A 40 9.89 -23.18 1.10
C LYS A 40 9.25 -21.79 0.90
N PRO A 41 8.79 -21.47 -0.32
CA PRO A 41 8.11 -20.20 -0.56
C PRO A 41 6.82 -20.11 0.25
N ALA A 42 6.51 -18.92 0.75
CA ALA A 42 5.24 -18.65 1.40
C ALA A 42 4.08 -18.84 0.40
N VAL A 43 3.00 -19.52 0.83
CA VAL A 43 1.82 -19.78 0.00
C VAL A 43 0.70 -18.87 0.47
N ARG A 44 0.28 -17.95 -0.41
CA ARG A 44 -0.89 -17.10 -0.20
C ARG A 44 -2.15 -17.91 -0.49
N LYS A 45 -3.10 -17.92 0.46
CA LYS A 45 -4.35 -18.67 0.34
C LYS A 45 -5.54 -17.73 0.20
N GLU A 46 -6.55 -18.22 -0.50
CA GLU A 46 -7.85 -17.57 -0.57
C GLU A 46 -8.48 -17.58 0.83
N TRP A 47 -9.21 -16.54 1.20
CA TRP A 47 -9.77 -16.39 2.55
C TRP A 47 -10.59 -17.60 3.00
N ARG A 48 -11.40 -18.19 2.13
CA ARG A 48 -12.26 -19.36 2.43
C ARG A 48 -11.49 -20.65 2.61
N ASP A 49 -10.27 -20.72 2.08
CA ASP A 49 -9.43 -21.90 2.13
C ASP A 49 -8.48 -21.89 3.35
N LEU A 50 -8.62 -20.89 4.23
CA LEU A 50 -7.95 -20.83 5.52
C LEU A 50 -8.72 -21.60 6.59
N ASP A 51 -7.98 -22.21 7.51
CA ASP A 51 -8.57 -22.68 8.76
C ASP A 51 -9.20 -21.51 9.53
N PRO A 52 -10.38 -21.68 10.14
CA PRO A 52 -11.04 -20.62 10.92
C PRO A 52 -10.15 -20.04 12.03
N THR A 53 -9.27 -20.84 12.62
CA THR A 53 -8.30 -20.39 13.62
C THR A 53 -7.29 -19.40 13.04
N ILE A 54 -6.86 -19.60 11.79
CA ILE A 54 -5.96 -18.70 11.07
C ILE A 54 -6.68 -17.42 10.66
N GLN A 55 -7.96 -17.51 10.24
CA GLN A 55 -8.80 -16.34 9.99
C GLN A 55 -8.92 -15.46 11.26
N GLN A 56 -9.19 -16.08 12.42
CA GLN A 56 -9.25 -15.38 13.69
C GLN A 56 -7.90 -14.80 14.12
N SER A 57 -6.80 -15.51 13.87
CA SER A 57 -5.44 -15.00 14.11
C SER A 57 -5.15 -13.76 13.26
N TYR A 58 -5.55 -13.76 11.98
CA TYR A 58 -5.44 -12.59 11.11
C TYR A 58 -6.24 -11.41 11.66
N ILE A 59 -7.52 -11.60 11.97
CA ILE A 59 -8.40 -10.57 12.54
C ILE A 59 -7.82 -9.99 13.84
N SER A 60 -7.31 -10.86 14.71
CA SER A 60 -6.67 -10.46 15.97
C SER A 60 -5.42 -9.63 15.73
N ALA A 61 -4.60 -10.00 14.75
CA ALA A 61 -3.41 -9.24 14.39
C ALA A 61 -3.75 -7.86 13.80
N VAL A 62 -4.80 -7.76 12.98
CA VAL A 62 -5.30 -6.46 12.48
C VAL A 62 -5.70 -5.55 13.65
N LYS A 63 -6.44 -6.07 14.63
CA LYS A 63 -6.80 -5.32 15.83
C LYS A 63 -5.58 -4.89 16.65
N CYS A 64 -4.58 -5.76 16.74
CA CYS A 64 -3.30 -5.43 17.39
C CYS A 64 -2.57 -4.28 16.68
N LEU A 65 -2.63 -4.15 15.36
CA LEU A 65 -2.04 -2.99 14.67
C LEU A 65 -2.68 -1.66 15.12
N ALA A 66 -3.96 -1.70 15.50
CA ALA A 66 -4.70 -0.55 16.00
C ALA A 66 -4.40 -0.21 17.48
N THR A 67 -3.54 -0.98 18.15
CA THR A 67 -3.06 -0.66 19.51
C THR A 67 -1.62 -0.16 19.52
N LYS A 68 -0.90 -0.35 18.41
CA LYS A 68 0.48 0.12 18.25
C LYS A 68 0.50 1.59 17.82
N PRO A 69 1.42 2.41 18.34
CA PRO A 69 1.54 3.81 17.93
C PRO A 69 1.89 3.92 16.45
N ALA A 70 1.32 4.92 15.77
CA ALA A 70 1.72 5.29 14.42
C ALA A 70 3.20 5.70 14.36
N ARG A 71 3.81 5.43 13.20
CA ARG A 71 5.19 5.78 12.82
C ARG A 71 5.23 6.92 11.79
N VAL A 72 4.17 7.08 10.99
CA VAL A 72 4.08 8.08 9.91
C VAL A 72 3.03 9.14 10.22
N ASN A 73 1.83 8.73 10.61
CA ASN A 73 0.76 9.66 10.98
C ASN A 73 1.04 10.25 12.36
N SER A 74 1.38 11.53 12.42
CA SER A 74 1.71 12.23 13.67
C SER A 74 0.51 12.73 14.47
N ASN A 75 -0.72 12.46 14.00
CA ASN A 75 -1.93 12.92 14.69
C ASN A 75 -2.15 12.12 15.98
N THR A 76 -2.64 12.80 17.02
CA THR A 76 -2.96 12.18 18.30
C THR A 76 -3.95 11.04 18.13
N GLY A 77 -3.61 9.86 18.65
CA GLY A 77 -4.46 8.68 18.57
C GLY A 77 -4.31 7.87 17.28
N ALA A 78 -3.48 8.31 16.32
CA ALA A 78 -3.18 7.51 15.14
C ALA A 78 -2.36 6.25 15.50
N THR A 79 -2.68 5.16 14.81
CA THR A 79 -2.14 3.83 15.08
C THR A 79 -1.28 3.33 13.92
N LEU A 80 -0.54 2.25 14.14
CA LEU A 80 0.20 1.58 13.05
C LEU A 80 -0.74 1.07 11.95
N TYR A 81 -1.99 0.73 12.28
CA TYR A 81 -2.99 0.41 11.26
C TYR A 81 -3.27 1.63 10.35
N ASP A 82 -3.41 2.82 10.94
CA ASP A 82 -3.69 4.07 10.22
C ASP A 82 -2.54 4.50 9.30
N ASP A 83 -1.29 4.14 9.61
CA ASP A 83 -0.13 4.45 8.77
C ASP A 83 -0.28 3.87 7.35
N PHE A 84 -0.83 2.66 7.22
CA PHE A 84 -1.00 2.04 5.91
C PHE A 84 -1.95 2.86 5.04
N ALA A 85 -3.12 3.24 5.58
CA ALA A 85 -4.06 4.10 4.87
C ALA A 85 -3.48 5.50 4.62
N THR A 86 -2.75 6.06 5.59
CA THR A 86 -2.09 7.37 5.49
C THR A 86 -1.08 7.40 4.35
N VAL A 87 -0.15 6.45 4.31
CA VAL A 87 0.89 6.36 3.27
C VAL A 87 0.28 6.13 1.89
N HIS A 88 -0.71 5.23 1.77
CA HIS A 88 -1.40 4.98 0.51
C HIS A 88 -2.10 6.24 -0.01
N MET A 89 -2.80 6.95 0.88
CA MET A 89 -3.51 8.18 0.55
C MET A 89 -2.55 9.34 0.17
N MET A 90 -1.42 9.49 0.87
CA MET A 90 -0.38 10.49 0.56
C MET A 90 0.26 10.26 -0.80
N LEU A 91 0.46 8.99 -1.18
CA LEU A 91 1.18 8.62 -2.40
C LEU A 91 0.25 8.30 -3.57
N SER A 92 -1.07 8.41 -3.41
CA SER A 92 -2.08 7.94 -4.37
C SER A 92 -1.78 8.33 -5.83
N ASP A 93 -1.43 9.58 -6.11
CA ASP A 93 -1.16 10.07 -7.48
C ASP A 93 0.19 9.60 -8.04
N ARG A 94 1.07 9.06 -7.18
CA ARG A 94 2.39 8.52 -7.53
C ARG A 94 2.43 7.00 -7.57
N ILE A 95 1.31 6.33 -7.26
CA ILE A 95 1.25 4.87 -7.19
C ILE A 95 0.15 4.29 -8.08
N HIS A 96 -0.88 5.06 -8.47
CA HIS A 96 -1.93 4.61 -9.39
C HIS A 96 -1.69 5.12 -10.81
N PHE A 97 -2.03 4.30 -11.82
CA PHE A 97 -1.89 4.63 -13.25
C PHE A 97 -0.46 4.98 -13.69
N VAL A 98 0.53 4.38 -13.03
CA VAL A 98 1.96 4.56 -13.26
C VAL A 98 2.67 3.21 -13.34
N ALA A 99 3.89 3.18 -13.91
CA ALA A 99 4.65 1.95 -14.12
C ALA A 99 4.92 1.16 -12.81
N GLN A 100 5.11 1.87 -11.70
CA GLN A 100 5.37 1.27 -10.39
C GLN A 100 4.11 0.76 -9.67
N PHE A 101 2.91 0.86 -10.25
CA PHE A 101 1.66 0.47 -9.59
C PHE A 101 1.71 -0.95 -9.01
N LEU A 102 2.02 -1.95 -9.85
CA LEU A 102 2.07 -3.36 -9.42
C LEU A 102 3.20 -3.65 -8.41
N PRO A 103 4.47 -3.27 -8.65
CA PRO A 103 5.53 -3.55 -7.69
C PRO A 103 5.33 -2.79 -6.36
N TRP A 104 4.82 -1.56 -6.39
CA TRP A 104 4.54 -0.78 -5.18
C TRP A 104 3.47 -1.47 -4.32
N HIS A 105 2.33 -1.87 -4.91
CA HIS A 105 1.26 -2.55 -4.16
C HIS A 105 1.69 -3.95 -3.67
N ARG A 106 2.52 -4.67 -4.45
CA ARG A 106 3.10 -5.94 -3.98
C ARG A 106 3.96 -5.75 -2.74
N TRP A 107 4.81 -4.72 -2.73
CA TRP A 107 5.64 -4.39 -1.58
C TRP A 107 4.82 -3.89 -0.40
N PHE A 108 3.79 -3.07 -0.65
CA PHE A 108 2.88 -2.56 0.37
C PHE A 108 2.16 -3.70 1.13
N VAL A 109 1.64 -4.70 0.40
CA VAL A 109 1.02 -5.89 1.02
C VAL A 109 2.07 -6.72 1.80
N HIS A 110 3.30 -6.81 1.32
CA HIS A 110 4.37 -7.50 2.04
C HIS A 110 4.74 -6.81 3.36
N LEU A 111 4.80 -5.47 3.38
CA LEU A 111 5.00 -4.70 4.61
C LEU A 111 3.82 -4.86 5.58
N TYR A 112 2.59 -4.92 5.07
CA TYR A 112 1.41 -5.18 5.88
C TYR A 112 1.46 -6.58 6.52
N GLU A 113 1.80 -7.60 5.74
CA GLU A 113 2.04 -8.96 6.23
C GLU A 113 3.13 -9.02 7.31
N ALA A 114 4.25 -8.30 7.12
CA ALA A 114 5.30 -8.21 8.12
C ALA A 114 4.80 -7.56 9.43
N ALA A 115 4.01 -6.49 9.34
CA ALA A 115 3.41 -5.85 10.51
C ALA A 115 2.43 -6.79 11.24
N LEU A 116 1.61 -7.55 10.50
CA LEU A 116 0.74 -8.57 11.08
C LEU A 116 1.54 -9.66 11.81
N LYS A 117 2.70 -10.07 11.27
CA LYS A 117 3.62 -11.01 11.93
C LYS A 117 4.15 -10.47 13.25
N GLU A 118 4.47 -9.17 13.34
CA GLU A 118 4.81 -8.52 14.61
C GLU A 118 3.64 -8.47 15.61
N CYS A 119 2.41 -8.79 15.16
CA CYS A 119 1.21 -8.92 15.97
C CYS A 119 0.78 -10.39 16.18
N GLY A 120 1.67 -11.34 15.90
CA GLY A 120 1.45 -12.77 16.18
C GLY A 120 0.75 -13.56 15.07
N TYR A 121 0.48 -12.95 13.91
CA TYR A 121 -0.03 -13.70 12.76
C TYR A 121 1.10 -14.51 12.10
N ASP A 122 1.02 -15.83 12.16
CA ASP A 122 2.03 -16.74 11.60
C ASP A 122 1.78 -17.09 10.13
N GLY A 123 0.56 -16.87 9.63
CA GLY A 123 0.17 -17.13 8.26
C GLY A 123 0.87 -16.27 7.21
N SER A 124 0.48 -16.49 5.95
CA SER A 124 0.93 -15.69 4.80
C SER A 124 -0.11 -14.64 4.43
N ALA A 125 0.25 -13.67 3.59
CA ALA A 125 -0.73 -12.76 3.00
C ALA A 125 -1.91 -13.53 2.36
N ILE A 126 -3.12 -13.07 2.63
CA ILE A 126 -4.37 -13.67 2.15
C ILE A 126 -4.84 -12.98 0.87
N TYR A 127 -5.79 -13.58 0.15
CA TYR A 127 -6.52 -12.89 -0.91
C TYR A 127 -8.01 -13.22 -0.89
N TRP A 128 -8.79 -12.29 -1.45
CA TRP A 128 -10.21 -12.51 -1.75
C TRP A 128 -10.35 -12.82 -3.25
N ASP A 129 -10.80 -14.04 -3.56
CA ASP A 129 -11.14 -14.39 -4.93
C ASP A 129 -12.56 -13.91 -5.27
N TRP A 130 -12.62 -12.66 -5.73
CA TRP A 130 -13.86 -12.01 -6.13
C TRP A 130 -14.56 -12.70 -7.30
N THR A 131 -13.87 -13.53 -8.10
CA THR A 131 -14.50 -14.24 -9.23
C THR A 131 -15.53 -15.26 -8.78
N ARG A 132 -15.40 -15.78 -7.56
CA ARG A 132 -16.33 -16.74 -6.96
C ARG A 132 -17.56 -16.08 -6.32
N ASP A 133 -17.49 -14.78 -6.05
CA ASP A 133 -18.53 -14.03 -5.32
C ASP A 133 -19.20 -12.95 -6.20
N ALA A 134 -18.76 -12.82 -7.45
CA ALA A 134 -19.30 -11.83 -8.38
C ALA A 134 -20.79 -12.10 -8.64
N GLY A 135 -21.63 -11.08 -8.45
CA GLY A 135 -23.05 -11.16 -8.73
C GLY A 135 -23.91 -10.50 -7.64
N PRO A 136 -25.24 -10.74 -7.67
CA PRO A 136 -26.16 -10.12 -6.72
C PRO A 136 -25.97 -10.59 -5.27
N HIS A 137 -25.27 -11.71 -5.07
CA HIS A 137 -25.03 -12.34 -3.76
C HIS A 137 -23.62 -12.06 -3.20
N VAL A 138 -22.94 -11.02 -3.66
CA VAL A 138 -21.58 -10.68 -3.19
C VAL A 138 -21.53 -10.49 -1.66
N VAL A 139 -22.62 -10.00 -1.06
CA VAL A 139 -22.75 -9.81 0.39
C VAL A 139 -22.74 -11.12 1.20
N ASP A 140 -23.01 -12.25 0.54
CA ASP A 140 -22.99 -13.59 1.14
C ASP A 140 -21.57 -14.20 1.12
N SER A 141 -20.58 -13.51 0.54
CA SER A 141 -19.18 -13.95 0.54
C SER A 141 -18.67 -14.14 1.98
N PRO A 142 -17.90 -15.21 2.27
CA PRO A 142 -17.27 -15.41 3.58
C PRO A 142 -16.30 -14.30 4.00
N ILE A 143 -15.88 -13.42 3.09
CA ILE A 143 -15.13 -12.20 3.46
C ILE A 143 -15.99 -11.25 4.31
N PHE A 144 -17.31 -11.32 4.22
CA PHE A 144 -18.28 -10.51 4.97
C PHE A 144 -18.90 -11.24 6.15
N ASP A 145 -18.43 -12.45 6.48
CA ASP A 145 -18.91 -13.23 7.63
C ASP A 145 -18.73 -12.44 8.95
N PRO A 146 -19.72 -12.44 9.86
CA PRO A 146 -19.68 -11.66 11.10
C PRO A 146 -18.77 -12.26 12.19
N VAL A 147 -18.30 -13.50 12.03
CA VAL A 147 -17.43 -14.17 13.00
C VAL A 147 -16.03 -14.28 12.43
N THR A 148 -15.87 -14.97 11.30
CA THR A 148 -14.60 -15.27 10.68
C THR A 148 -14.28 -14.41 9.47
N GLY A 149 -15.04 -13.34 9.23
CA GLY A 149 -14.82 -12.38 8.15
C GLY A 149 -14.59 -10.95 8.65
N PHE A 150 -14.79 -9.99 7.77
CA PHE A 150 -14.57 -8.55 7.99
C PHE A 150 -15.86 -7.78 8.27
N GLY A 151 -16.94 -8.49 8.64
CA GLY A 151 -18.24 -7.92 8.90
C GLY A 151 -19.06 -7.62 7.64
N GLY A 152 -20.38 -7.59 7.80
CA GLY A 152 -21.36 -7.45 6.72
C GLY A 152 -21.58 -6.02 6.25
N THR A 153 -22.80 -5.72 5.81
CA THR A 153 -23.20 -4.39 5.32
C THR A 153 -23.13 -3.31 6.40
N GLY A 154 -23.35 -2.06 6.01
CA GLY A 154 -23.64 -0.98 6.94
C GLY A 154 -24.96 -1.21 7.70
N ILE A 155 -25.15 -0.49 8.81
CA ILE A 155 -26.41 -0.45 9.57
C ILE A 155 -27.57 -0.01 8.66
N ASN A 156 -27.30 0.88 7.71
CA ASN A 156 -28.19 1.22 6.62
C ASN A 156 -27.68 0.58 5.32
N ILE A 157 -28.52 -0.24 4.67
CA ILE A 157 -28.19 -0.96 3.42
C ILE A 157 -28.33 -0.08 2.16
N THR A 158 -28.96 1.09 2.28
CA THR A 158 -29.23 1.98 1.14
C THR A 158 -28.19 3.10 1.02
N THR A 159 -27.55 3.46 2.13
CA THR A 159 -26.55 4.53 2.22
C THR A 159 -25.32 4.06 2.97
N ARG A 160 -24.15 4.60 2.63
CA ARG A 160 -22.91 4.36 3.37
C ARG A 160 -23.12 4.66 4.86
N SER A 161 -22.84 3.69 5.71
CA SER A 161 -23.03 3.79 7.16
C SER A 161 -22.07 2.83 7.88
N PRO A 162 -21.83 3.00 9.19
CA PRO A 162 -20.94 2.11 9.94
C PRO A 162 -21.34 0.64 9.77
N ILE A 163 -20.36 -0.26 9.67
CA ILE A 163 -20.63 -1.69 9.51
C ILE A 163 -21.46 -2.23 10.68
N ALA A 164 -22.46 -3.06 10.38
CA ALA A 164 -23.45 -3.51 11.35
C ALA A 164 -23.01 -4.72 12.18
N THR A 165 -22.12 -5.54 11.64
CA THR A 165 -21.71 -6.82 12.23
C THR A 165 -20.21 -7.03 12.07
N GLY A 166 -19.68 -8.02 12.77
CA GLY A 166 -18.29 -8.42 12.59
C GLY A 166 -17.34 -7.96 13.68
N PRO A 167 -16.10 -8.45 13.62
CA PRO A 167 -15.06 -8.13 14.59
C PRO A 167 -14.63 -6.66 14.55
N PHE A 168 -14.94 -5.93 13.48
CA PHE A 168 -14.52 -4.54 13.29
C PHE A 168 -15.64 -3.51 13.55
N VAL A 169 -16.76 -3.91 14.16
CA VAL A 169 -17.75 -2.95 14.67
C VAL A 169 -17.05 -2.03 15.68
N ASN A 170 -17.32 -0.72 15.59
CA ASN A 170 -16.65 0.33 16.38
C ASN A 170 -15.12 0.39 16.19
N PHE A 171 -14.57 -0.20 15.13
CA PHE A 171 -13.16 -0.06 14.78
C PHE A 171 -12.91 1.34 14.23
N THR A 172 -12.25 2.17 15.05
CA THR A 172 -11.94 3.56 14.71
C THR A 172 -10.71 3.62 13.81
N VAL A 173 -10.83 4.39 12.72
CA VAL A 173 -9.74 4.71 11.79
C VAL A 173 -9.62 6.23 11.62
N MET A 174 -8.44 6.70 11.26
CA MET A 174 -8.11 8.15 11.22
C MET A 174 -8.07 8.74 9.81
N ALA A 175 -7.68 7.94 8.81
CA ALA A 175 -7.53 8.38 7.44
C ALA A 175 -8.88 8.37 6.71
N TYR A 176 -9.36 9.54 6.29
CA TYR A 176 -10.63 9.71 5.57
C TYR A 176 -10.41 10.47 4.26
N ALA A 177 -10.91 9.92 3.15
CA ALA A 177 -10.93 10.59 1.86
C ALA A 177 -12.37 10.81 1.40
N ASP A 178 -12.74 12.07 1.22
CA ASP A 178 -13.97 12.46 0.56
C ASP A 178 -13.69 12.80 -0.91
N TYR A 179 -13.92 11.79 -1.75
CA TYR A 179 -13.76 11.90 -3.20
C TYR A 179 -14.89 12.71 -3.87
N PHE A 180 -15.89 13.18 -3.12
CA PHE A 180 -16.97 14.06 -3.61
C PHE A 180 -16.72 15.54 -3.28
N GLY A 181 -15.46 15.92 -3.05
CA GLY A 181 -15.03 17.32 -2.93
C GLY A 181 -14.57 17.74 -1.54
N GLY A 182 -14.66 16.87 -0.53
CA GLY A 182 -14.19 17.18 0.84
C GLY A 182 -12.68 17.00 1.06
N GLY A 183 -11.96 16.30 0.17
CA GLY A 183 -10.49 16.17 0.27
C GLY A 183 -10.00 15.02 1.15
N LYS A 184 -8.74 15.09 1.59
CA LYS A 184 -8.04 14.04 2.36
C LYS A 184 -7.77 14.52 3.79
N TYR A 185 -8.20 13.73 4.78
CA TYR A 185 -8.04 14.01 6.21
C TYR A 185 -7.26 12.87 6.86
N TYR A 186 -6.32 13.20 7.74
CA TYR A 186 -5.45 12.22 8.40
C TYR A 186 -5.68 12.16 9.92
N ASP A 187 -6.60 12.99 10.42
CA ASP A 187 -6.86 13.31 11.82
C ASP A 187 -8.35 13.22 12.14
N ARG A 188 -9.12 12.45 11.35
CA ARG A 188 -10.58 12.36 11.48
C ARG A 188 -10.98 10.97 11.98
N PRO A 189 -11.13 10.76 13.30
CA PRO A 189 -11.66 9.51 13.83
C PRO A 189 -13.06 9.23 13.26
N HIS A 190 -13.24 8.06 12.68
CA HIS A 190 -14.53 7.56 12.20
C HIS A 190 -14.54 6.03 12.20
N TYR A 191 -15.72 5.43 12.06
CA TYR A 191 -15.85 3.98 11.93
C TYR A 191 -15.73 3.53 10.48
N LEU A 192 -15.38 2.27 10.29
CA LEU A 192 -15.49 1.62 8.98
C LEU A 192 -16.94 1.63 8.52
N GLU A 193 -17.17 2.10 7.30
CA GLU A 193 -18.49 2.18 6.70
C GLU A 193 -18.59 1.30 5.46
N ARG A 194 -19.76 0.70 5.25
CA ARG A 194 -20.09 -0.09 4.05
C ARG A 194 -21.50 0.24 3.60
N LYS A 195 -21.78 0.02 2.32
CA LYS A 195 -23.13 0.04 1.74
C LYS A 195 -23.41 -1.35 1.19
#